data_AF-A0A5Q0THE6-F1
#
_entry.id   AF-A0A5Q0THE6-F1
#
_cell.length_a   1.000
_cell.length_b   1.000
_cell.length_c   1.000
_cell.angle_alpha   90.00
_cell.angle_beta   90.00
_cell.angle_gamma   90.00
#
_symmetry.space_group_name_H-M   'P 1'
#
loop_
_entity.id
_entity.type
_entity.pdbx_description
1 polymer ?
#
loop_
_entity_poly.entity_id
_entity_poly.type
_entity_poly.pdbx_seq_one_letter_code
_entity_poly.pdbx_strand_id
1 'polypeptide(L)'
;MCQPFLWIKIMTKAKYPVLKKDIKLAYPVALANKTVETLSMRRPTVRELLLMEKHQGDDLEKDLYMMGLLCEVDDALLHQLDAMDFIKLQECYKGFFMPEKESEISSED
;
A
#
# COMPACT_ATOMS: atom_id res chain seq x y z
N MET A 1 -24.78 -33.12 -36.03
CA MET A 1 -24.18 -33.70 -34.80
C MET A 1 -22.72 -33.26 -34.78
N CYS A 2 -22.36 -32.22 -34.01
CA CYS A 2 -21.71 -32.31 -32.68
C CYS A 2 -20.26 -32.80 -32.81
N GLN A 3 -19.17 -32.07 -32.52
CA GLN A 3 -18.77 -30.97 -31.61
C GLN A 3 -17.34 -30.49 -32.05
N PRO A 4 -16.59 -29.60 -31.36
CA PRO A 4 -16.95 -28.46 -30.49
C PRO A 4 -16.19 -27.16 -30.88
N PHE A 5 -16.65 -26.06 -30.28
CA PHE A 5 -15.99 -24.77 -30.21
C PHE A 5 -14.52 -24.89 -29.79
N LEU A 6 -13.62 -24.36 -30.63
CA LEU A 6 -12.24 -24.04 -30.25
C LEU A 6 -12.26 -22.80 -29.34
N TRP A 7 -12.71 -23.01 -28.11
CA TRP A 7 -12.66 -22.03 -27.03
C TRP A 7 -11.51 -22.40 -26.10
N ILE A 8 -10.76 -21.37 -25.69
CA ILE A 8 -9.85 -21.32 -24.54
C ILE A 8 -8.42 -21.79 -24.80
N LYS A 9 -7.52 -20.81 -24.99
CA LYS A 9 -6.45 -20.60 -23.99
C LYS A 9 -5.87 -19.18 -24.02
N ILE A 10 -6.70 -18.16 -23.76
CA ILE A 10 -6.16 -16.90 -23.21
C ILE A 10 -6.01 -17.15 -21.71
N MET A 11 -4.85 -17.66 -21.30
CA MET A 11 -4.48 -17.69 -19.88
C MET A 11 -4.03 -16.28 -19.48
N THR A 12 -4.98 -15.37 -19.30
CA THR A 12 -4.76 -14.13 -18.56
C THR A 12 -4.45 -14.52 -17.12
N LYS A 13 -3.17 -14.49 -16.76
CA LYS A 13 -2.77 -14.46 -15.35
C LYS A 13 -3.20 -13.11 -14.78
N ALA A 14 -4.46 -12.98 -14.36
CA ALA A 14 -4.76 -12.10 -13.25
C ALA A 14 -4.15 -12.74 -12.00
N LYS A 15 -2.83 -12.59 -11.86
CA LYS A 15 -2.06 -13.00 -10.69
C LYS A 15 -2.63 -12.21 -9.51
N TYR A 16 -2.94 -12.89 -8.42
CA TYR A 16 -3.58 -12.33 -7.24
C TYR A 16 -2.99 -10.96 -6.83
N PRO A 17 -3.83 -9.99 -6.42
CA PRO A 17 -3.35 -8.67 -6.08
C PRO A 17 -2.31 -8.73 -4.97
N VAL A 18 -1.24 -7.94 -5.09
CA VAL A 18 -0.19 -7.84 -4.08
C VAL A 18 -0.80 -7.51 -2.71
N LEU A 19 -0.59 -8.40 -1.73
CA LEU A 19 -1.19 -8.27 -0.40
C LEU A 19 -0.48 -7.23 0.49
N LYS A 20 0.84 -7.11 0.32
CA LYS A 20 1.71 -6.19 1.07
C LYS A 20 2.78 -5.60 0.17
N LYS A 21 3.10 -4.33 0.36
CA LYS A 21 4.14 -3.60 -0.37
C LYS A 21 5.07 -2.91 0.63
N ASP A 22 6.36 -3.16 0.47
CA ASP A 22 7.39 -2.55 1.30
C ASP A 22 7.84 -1.22 0.68
N ILE A 23 7.96 -0.20 1.53
CA ILE A 23 8.27 1.17 1.16
C ILE A 23 9.53 1.55 1.93
N LYS A 24 10.64 1.77 1.21
CA LYS A 24 11.88 2.26 1.80
C LYS A 24 11.76 3.77 2.06
N LEU A 25 12.04 4.17 3.29
CA LEU A 25 12.06 5.57 3.69
C LEU A 25 13.36 6.21 3.18
N ALA A 26 13.26 7.41 2.61
CA ALA A 26 14.44 8.20 2.28
C ALA A 26 15.07 8.78 3.55
N TYR A 27 14.23 9.07 4.55
CA TYR A 27 14.63 9.62 5.84
C TYR A 27 14.19 8.69 6.95
N PRO A 28 15.08 7.79 7.43
CA PRO A 28 14.75 6.89 8.53
C PRO A 28 14.35 7.64 9.79
N VAL A 29 13.33 7.13 10.48
CA VAL A 29 12.82 7.71 11.73
C VAL A 29 13.30 6.86 12.90
N ALA A 30 13.80 7.50 13.96
CA ALA A 30 14.20 6.84 15.20
C ALA A 30 13.11 7.02 16.27
N LEU A 31 12.43 5.93 16.64
CA LEU A 31 11.45 5.94 17.73
C LEU A 31 11.74 4.80 18.71
N ALA A 32 11.76 5.12 20.01
CA ALA A 32 11.89 4.14 21.10
C ALA A 32 13.06 3.14 20.91
N ASN A 33 14.25 3.65 20.58
CA ASN A 33 15.49 2.90 20.32
C ASN A 33 15.46 1.97 19.08
N LYS A 34 14.52 2.17 18.17
CA LYS A 34 14.47 1.48 16.89
C LYS A 34 14.54 2.49 15.74
N THR A 35 15.45 2.26 14.81
CA THR A 35 15.49 2.98 13.54
C THR A 35 14.60 2.25 12.55
N VAL A 36 13.60 2.94 12.01
CA VAL A 36 12.72 2.42 10.99
C VAL A 36 13.16 2.98 9.65
N GLU A 37 13.63 2.07 8.77
CA GLU A 37 14.11 2.40 7.42
C GLU A 37 13.12 1.94 6.34
N THR A 38 12.22 1.03 6.68
CA THR A 38 11.26 0.45 5.74
C THR A 38 9.92 0.24 6.45
N LEU A 39 8.84 0.66 5.79
CA LEU A 39 7.47 0.42 6.23
C LEU A 39 6.80 -0.59 5.30
N SER A 40 6.13 -1.59 5.88
CA SER A 40 5.34 -2.56 5.11
C SER A 40 3.88 -2.13 5.12
N MET A 41 3.31 -1.82 3.96
CA MET A 41 1.91 -1.42 3.82
C MET A 41 1.08 -2.59 3.29
N ARG A 42 0.07 -3.01 4.05
CA ARG A 42 -0.92 -3.97 3.56
C ARG A 42 -2.00 -3.30 2.72
N ARG A 43 -2.67 -4.08 1.88
CA ARG A 43 -3.81 -3.61 1.09
C ARG A 43 -4.97 -3.16 2.02
N PRO A 44 -5.62 -2.01 1.76
CA PRO A 44 -6.76 -1.55 2.56
C PRO A 44 -7.98 -2.46 2.37
N THR A 45 -8.70 -2.72 3.46
CA THR A 45 -9.98 -3.42 3.45
C THR A 45 -11.12 -2.46 3.79
N VAL A 46 -12.36 -2.90 3.55
CA VAL A 46 -13.56 -2.12 3.91
C VAL A 46 -13.59 -1.78 5.40
N ARG A 47 -12.98 -2.60 6.27
CA ARG A 47 -12.86 -2.32 7.69
C ARG A 47 -12.12 -1.01 7.93
N GLU A 48 -11.00 -0.78 7.25
CA GLU A 48 -10.22 0.44 7.42
C GLU A 48 -10.95 1.66 6.87
N LEU A 49 -11.62 1.54 5.73
CA LEU A 49 -12.45 2.61 5.18
C LEU A 49 -13.55 3.04 6.17
N LEU A 50 -14.20 2.07 6.83
CA LEU A 50 -15.21 2.35 7.85
C LEU A 50 -14.62 2.98 9.12
N LEU A 51 -13.38 2.63 9.49
CA LEU A 51 -12.70 3.24 10.63
C LEU A 51 -12.29 4.69 10.33
N MET A 52 -11.78 4.95 9.12
CA MET A 52 -11.43 6.30 8.67
C MET A 52 -12.64 7.23 8.67
N GLU A 53 -13.81 6.77 8.19
CA GLU A 53 -15.01 7.63 8.19
C GLU A 53 -15.63 7.86 9.56
N LYS A 54 -15.33 7.00 10.52
CA LYS A 54 -15.71 7.22 11.91
C LYS A 54 -14.68 8.09 12.65
N HIS A 55 -13.48 8.22 12.12
CA HIS A 55 -12.43 9.01 12.73
C HIS A 55 -12.81 10.50 12.68
N GLN A 56 -12.68 11.17 13.83
CA GLN A 56 -12.90 12.60 13.94
C GLN A 56 -11.58 13.30 13.66
N GLY A 57 -11.61 14.41 12.95
CA GLY A 57 -10.40 15.14 12.58
C GLY A 57 -10.48 15.72 11.18
N ASP A 58 -9.43 16.44 10.81
CA ASP A 58 -9.25 16.94 9.46
C ASP A 58 -8.86 15.81 8.48
N ASP A 59 -8.82 16.12 7.19
CA ASP A 59 -8.50 15.12 6.17
C ASP A 59 -7.08 14.56 6.31
N LEU A 60 -6.14 15.36 6.84
CA LEU A 60 -4.76 14.95 7.05
C LEU A 60 -4.64 13.98 8.23
N GLU A 61 -5.32 14.25 9.33
CA GLU A 61 -5.41 13.38 10.51
C GLU A 61 -6.06 12.03 10.15
N LYS A 62 -7.08 12.04 9.30
CA LYS A 62 -7.70 10.81 8.78
C LYS A 62 -6.74 9.99 7.91
N ASP A 63 -5.98 10.66 7.05
CA ASP A 63 -4.95 10.00 6.23
C ASP A 63 -3.84 9.41 7.11
N LEU A 64 -3.35 10.15 8.10
CA LEU A 64 -2.37 9.66 9.08
C LEU A 64 -2.89 8.41 9.79
N TYR A 65 -4.12 8.47 10.30
CA TYR A 65 -4.77 7.33 10.96
C TYR A 65 -4.89 6.12 10.03
N MET A 66 -5.29 6.32 8.77
CA MET A 66 -5.33 5.25 7.75
C MET A 66 -3.96 4.63 7.53
N MET A 67 -2.90 5.45 7.35
CA MET A 67 -1.54 4.94 7.14
C MET A 67 -1.06 4.15 8.36
N GLY A 68 -1.36 4.58 9.58
CA GLY A 68 -1.03 3.85 10.81
C GLY A 68 -1.64 2.46 10.85
N LEU A 69 -2.94 2.36 10.50
CA LEU A 69 -3.65 1.08 10.43
C LEU A 69 -3.12 0.12 9.36
N LEU A 70 -2.63 0.65 8.23
CA LEU A 70 -2.14 -0.16 7.11
C LEU A 70 -0.67 -0.55 7.25
N CYS A 71 0.14 0.30 7.88
CA CYS A 71 1.55 0.05 8.16
C CYS A 71 1.80 -0.60 9.52
N GLU A 72 0.76 -0.75 10.36
CA GLU A 72 0.84 -1.30 11.72
C GLU A 72 1.84 -0.51 12.59
N VAL A 73 1.82 0.82 12.46
CA VAL A 73 2.69 1.76 13.20
C VAL A 73 1.87 2.74 14.02
N ASP A 74 2.48 3.25 15.10
CA ASP A 74 1.88 4.28 15.95
C ASP A 74 1.90 5.67 15.30
N ASP A 75 0.90 6.48 15.60
CA ASP A 75 0.77 7.86 15.12
C ASP A 75 1.99 8.72 15.50
N ALA A 76 2.59 8.45 16.67
CA ALA A 76 3.81 9.14 17.12
C ALA A 76 5.01 8.94 16.17
N LEU A 77 5.07 7.79 15.48
CA LEU A 77 6.07 7.54 14.45
C LEU A 77 5.72 8.30 13.17
N LEU A 78 4.46 8.28 12.76
CA LEU A 78 4.01 8.94 11.54
C LEU A 78 4.19 10.46 11.61
N HIS A 79 3.97 11.08 12.77
CA HIS A 79 4.22 12.52 12.96
C HIS A 79 5.69 12.92 12.81
N GLN A 80 6.62 11.97 12.91
CA GLN A 80 8.05 12.21 12.72
C GLN A 80 8.55 11.85 11.31
N LEU A 81 7.67 11.30 10.46
CA LEU A 81 8.03 11.04 9.07
C LEU A 81 8.27 12.35 8.33
N ASP A 82 9.25 12.30 7.43
CA ASP A 82 9.44 13.36 6.47
C ASP A 82 8.24 13.45 5.52
N ALA A 83 7.89 14.67 5.12
CA ALA A 83 6.76 14.91 4.23
C ALA A 83 6.89 14.17 2.88
N MET A 84 8.10 14.00 2.34
CA MET A 84 8.32 13.25 1.11
C MET A 84 7.99 11.77 1.27
N ASP A 85 8.35 11.18 2.41
CA ASP A 85 8.06 9.78 2.68
C ASP A 85 6.58 9.57 2.99
N PHE A 86 5.91 10.55 3.60
CA PHE A 86 4.45 10.55 3.74
C PHE A 86 3.72 10.58 2.38
N ILE A 87 4.20 11.40 1.43
CA ILE A 87 3.64 11.42 0.06
C ILE A 87 3.81 10.04 -0.61
N LYS A 88 4.96 9.38 -0.46
CA LYS A 88 5.18 8.01 -1.00
C LYS A 88 4.20 7.00 -0.41
N LEU A 89 3.89 7.10 0.88
CA LEU A 89 2.87 6.25 1.52
C LEU A 89 1.50 6.45 0.87
N GLN A 90 1.08 7.71 0.66
CA GLN A 90 -0.18 8.03 -0.03
C GLN A 90 -0.21 7.53 -1.48
N GLU A 91 0.90 7.63 -2.22
CA GLU A 91 1.02 7.09 -3.57
C GLU A 91 0.91 5.56 -3.59
N CYS A 92 1.58 4.88 -2.65
CA CYS A 92 1.46 3.45 -2.49
C CYS A 92 0.01 3.03 -2.21
N TYR A 93 -0.66 3.76 -1.32
CA TYR A 93 -2.08 3.55 -1.01
C TYR A 93 -2.96 3.67 -2.26
N LYS A 94 -2.80 4.76 -3.03
CA LYS A 94 -3.54 4.99 -4.30
C LYS A 94 -3.26 3.87 -5.31
N GLY A 95 -2.02 3.36 -5.34
CA GLY A 95 -1.61 2.26 -6.21
C GLY A 95 -2.41 0.97 -6.01
N PHE A 96 -2.94 0.70 -4.81
CA PHE A 96 -3.78 -0.48 -4.58
C PHE A 96 -5.15 -0.45 -5.27
N PHE A 97 -5.61 0.73 -5.68
CA PHE A 97 -6.89 0.92 -6.39
C PHE A 97 -6.71 1.00 -7.91
N MET A 98 -5.48 1.13 -8.39
CA MET A 98 -5.17 1.16 -9.82
C MET A 98 -4.91 -0.25 -10.34
N PRO A 99 -5.31 -0.58 -11.58
CA PRO A 99 -4.87 -1.81 -12.21
C PRO A 99 -3.33 -1.78 -12.32
N GLU A 100 -2.67 -2.88 -11.98
CA GLU A 100 -1.20 -2.97 -12.02
C GLU A 100 -0.72 -2.60 -13.42
N LYS A 101 0.03 -1.49 -13.53
CA LYS A 101 0.96 -1.32 -14.65
C LYS A 101 2.11 -2.25 -14.30
N GLU A 102 2.42 -3.21 -15.18
CA GLU A 102 3.64 -4.01 -15.09
C GLU A 102 4.84 -3.06 -14.94
N SER A 103 5.30 -2.87 -13.71
CA SER A 103 6.56 -2.18 -13.47
C SER A 103 7.64 -3.20 -13.78
N GLU A 104 8.31 -2.98 -14.91
CA GLU A 104 9.51 -3.66 -15.36
C GLU A 104 10.42 -3.98 -14.16
N ILE A 105 10.62 -5.28 -13.92
CA ILE A 105 11.68 -5.76 -13.04
C ILE A 105 12.98 -5.52 -13.82
N SER A 106 13.63 -4.38 -13.58
CA SER A 106 15.01 -4.16 -14.01
C SER A 106 15.94 -5.03 -13.16
N SER A 107 16.06 -6.30 -13.53
CA SER A 107 17.26 -7.08 -13.21
C SER A 107 18.26 -6.86 -14.34
N GLU A 108 19.04 -5.79 -14.23
CA GLU A 108 20.37 -5.69 -14.85
C GLU A 108 21.36 -6.32 -13.87
N ASP A 109 21.82 -7.53 -14.24
CA ASP A 109 23.18 -8.10 -14.13
C ASP A 109 23.16 -9.62 -13.85
#